data_AF-A0A821YC84-F1
#
_entry.id   AF-A0A821YC84-F1
#
_cell.length_a   1.000
_cell.length_b   1.000
_cell.length_c   1.000
_cell.angle_alpha   90.00
_cell.angle_beta   90.00
_cell.angle_gamma   90.00
#
_symmetry.space_group_name_H-M   'P 1'
#
loop_
_entity.id
_entity.type
_entity.pdbx_description
1 polymer ?
#
loop_
_entity_poly.entity_id
_entity_poly.type
_entity_poly.pdbx_seq_one_letter_code
_entity_poly.pdbx_strand_id
1 'polypeptide(L)' 'KEIENHEQRLLEHLNSECKRISQDYPTRADEFQERLQQLSDNYIELKETIKKRREHLELLENIHQYYYDLSEAEAWLGEQ' A
#
# COMPACT_ATOMS: atom_id res chain seq x y z
N LYS A 1 2.75 5.37 7.18
CA LYS A 1 2.75 5.29 8.66
C LYS A 1 1.70 4.33 9.21
N GLU A 2 0.39 4.57 9.07
CA GLU A 2 -0.63 3.67 9.67
C GLU A 2 -0.60 2.27 9.05
N ILE A 3 -0.56 2.19 7.71
CA ILE A 3 -0.45 0.93 6.95
C ILE A 3 0.82 0.14 7.32
N GLU A 4 1.99 0.79 7.39
CA GLU A 4 3.25 0.13 7.79
C GLU A 4 3.23 -0.36 9.24
N ASN A 5 2.58 0.37 10.15
CA ASN A 5 2.49 -0.04 11.55
C ASN A 5 1.54 -1.24 11.72
N HIS A 6 0.45 -1.27 10.95
CA HIS A 6 -0.43 -2.43 10.90
C HIS A 6 0.26 -3.64 10.28
N GLU A 7 1.04 -3.48 9.20
CA GLU A 7 1.86 -4.54 8.57
C GLU A 7 2.73 -5.26 9.61
N GLN A 8 3.55 -4.47 10.30
CA GLN A 8 4.53 -5.01 11.23
C GLN A 8 3.85 -5.79 12.36
N ARG A 9 2.79 -5.25 12.95
CA ARG A 9 2.04 -5.92 14.02
C ARG A 9 1.35 -7.19 13.55
N LEU A 10 0.76 -7.18 12.36
CA LEU A 10 0.05 -8.34 11.80
C LEU A 10 1.04 -9.48 11.49
N LEU A 11 2.18 -9.16 10.86
CA LEU A 11 3.22 -10.14 10.53
C LEU A 11 3.92 -10.68 11.77
N GLU A 12 4.21 -9.84 12.77
CA GLU A 12 4.80 -10.27 14.05
C GLU A 12 3.86 -11.23 14.79
N HIS A 13 2.57 -10.86 14.90
CA HIS A 13 1.55 -11.69 15.53
C HIS A 13 1.40 -13.03 14.80
N LEU A 14 1.25 -13.01 13.47
CA LEU A 14 1.05 -14.23 12.70
C LEU A 14 2.29 -15.14 12.68
N ASN A 15 3.50 -14.57 12.67
CA ASN A 15 4.73 -15.35 12.83
C ASN A 15 4.78 -16.04 14.20
N SER A 16 4.38 -15.34 15.26
CA SER A 16 4.34 -15.90 16.61
C SER A 16 3.33 -17.05 16.71
N GLU A 17 2.17 -16.89 16.09
CA GLU A 17 1.12 -17.90 16.04
C GLU A 17 1.51 -19.11 15.19
N CYS A 18 2.15 -18.89 14.03
CA CYS A 18 2.70 -19.99 13.23
C CYS A 18 3.73 -20.80 14.00
N LYS A 19 4.66 -20.16 14.72
CA LYS A 19 5.65 -20.89 15.55
C LYS A 19 4.97 -21.75 16.61
N ARG A 20 3.92 -21.24 17.25
CA ARG A 20 3.14 -21.99 18.25
C ARG A 20 2.41 -23.17 17.62
N ILE A 21 1.71 -22.95 16.51
CA ILE A 21 0.96 -23.99 15.82
C ILE A 21 1.88 -25.07 15.26
N SER A 22 3.07 -24.72 14.76
CA SER A 22 4.06 -25.70 14.31
C SER A 22 4.59 -26.58 15.44
N GLN A 23 4.60 -26.10 16.68
CA GLN A 23 4.94 -26.90 17.87
C GLN A 23 3.79 -27.83 18.26
N ASP A 24 2.55 -27.35 18.22
CA ASP A 24 1.37 -28.11 18.63
C ASP A 24 0.91 -29.12 17.55
N TYR A 25 1.13 -28.81 16.27
CA TYR A 25 0.67 -29.58 15.11
C TYR A 25 1.74 -29.65 14.00
N PRO A 26 2.85 -30.39 14.22
CA PRO A 26 3.99 -30.43 13.30
C PRO A 26 3.64 -30.96 11.91
N THR A 27 2.62 -31.80 11.77
CA THR A 27 2.15 -32.32 10.46
C THR A 27 1.39 -31.29 9.62
N ARG A 28 0.99 -30.15 10.20
CA ARG A 28 0.31 -29.04 9.49
C ARG A 28 1.16 -27.78 9.38
N ALA A 29 2.35 -27.78 9.97
CA ALA A 29 3.26 -26.63 10.00
C ALA A 29 3.50 -26.04 8.60
N ASP A 30 3.69 -26.91 7.60
CA ASP A 30 3.92 -26.50 6.21
C ASP A 30 2.73 -25.73 5.61
N GLU A 31 1.49 -26.15 5.88
CA GLU A 31 0.28 -25.45 5.40
C GLU A 31 0.17 -24.05 6.01
N PHE A 32 0.47 -23.91 7.30
CA PHE A 32 0.44 -22.62 7.98
C PHE A 32 1.53 -21.68 7.46
N GLN A 33 2.73 -22.21 7.22
CA GLN A 33 3.83 -21.45 6.65
C GLN A 33 3.52 -20.97 5.22
N GLU A 34 2.90 -21.83 4.40
CA GLU A 34 2.46 -21.45 3.05
C GLU A 34 1.42 -20.33 3.10
N ARG A 35 0.40 -20.43 3.97
CA ARG A 35 -0.61 -19.37 4.13
C ARG A 35 0.00 -18.06 4.62
N LEU A 36 0.98 -18.13 5.51
CA LEU A 36 1.69 -16.94 5.99
C LEU A 36 2.46 -16.25 4.85
N GLN A 37 3.13 -17.05 4.01
CA GLN A 37 3.83 -16.53 2.84
C GLN A 37 2.86 -15.86 1.86
N GLN A 38 1.74 -16.53 1.53
CA GLN A 38 0.70 -15.96 0.66
C GLN A 38 0.16 -14.63 1.19
N LEU A 39 -0.07 -14.53 2.51
CA LEU A 39 -0.52 -13.28 3.11
C LEU A 39 0.53 -12.16 2.98
N SER A 40 1.79 -12.49 3.22
CA SER A 40 2.90 -11.55 3.05
C SER A 40 2.99 -11.04 1.61
N ASP A 41 2.86 -11.94 0.63
CA ASP A 41 2.92 -11.60 -0.79
C ASP A 41 1.74 -10.69 -1.21
N ASN A 42 0.52 -11.05 -0.81
CA ASN A 42 -0.68 -10.22 -1.05
C ASN A 42 -0.53 -8.81 -0.44
N TYR A 43 0.13 -8.72 0.72
CA TYR A 43 0.36 -7.44 1.37
C TYR A 43 1.36 -6.56 0.61
N ILE A 44 2.43 -7.17 0.08
CA ILE A 44 3.40 -6.47 -0.79
C ILE A 44 2.69 -5.93 -2.04
N GLU A 45 1.84 -6.74 -2.67
CA GLU A 45 1.07 -6.32 -3.84
C GLU A 45 0.11 -5.16 -3.52
N LEU A 46 -0.56 -5.22 -2.36
CA LEU A 46 -1.42 -4.13 -1.89
C LEU A 46 -0.63 -2.83 -1.72
N LYS A 47 0.58 -2.90 -1.13
CA LYS A 47 1.46 -1.73 -0.96
C LYS A 47 1.87 -1.13 -2.29
N GLU A 48 2.29 -1.96 -3.25
CA GLU A 48 2.65 -1.49 -4.59
C GLU A 48 1.45 -0.85 -5.30
N THR A 49 0.26 -1.41 -5.14
CA THR A 49 -0.97 -0.84 -5.71
C THR A 49 -1.30 0.53 -5.11
N ILE A 50 -1.20 0.66 -3.79
CA ILE A 50 -1.43 1.94 -3.09
C ILE A 50 -0.39 2.98 -3.51
N LYS A 51 0.89 2.57 -3.63
CA LYS A 51 1.97 3.44 -4.10
C LYS A 51 1.70 3.97 -5.50
N LYS A 52 1.37 3.10 -6.46
CA LYS A 52 1.01 3.50 -7.84
C LYS A 52 -0.17 4.46 -7.86
N ARG A 53 -1.21 4.20 -7.07
CA ARG A 53 -2.37 5.09 -6.97
C ARG A 53 -1.98 6.47 -6.46
N ARG A 54 -1.10 6.53 -5.46
CA ARG A 54 -0.60 7.79 -4.90
C ARG A 54 0.21 8.57 -5.94
N GLU A 55 1.15 7.93 -6.63
CA GLU A 55 1.94 8.56 -7.70
C GLU A 55 1.03 9.11 -8.81
N HIS A 56 -0.03 8.38 -9.17
CA HIS A 56 -1.00 8.84 -10.16
C HIS A 56 -1.79 10.07 -9.68
N LEU A 57 -2.21 10.10 -8.42
CA LEU A 57 -2.91 11.25 -7.84
C LEU A 57 -2.01 12.49 -7.78
N GLU A 58 -0.75 12.33 -7.40
CA GLU A 58 0.24 13.42 -7.39
C GLU A 58 0.46 13.96 -8.81
N LEU A 59 0.50 13.11 -9.83
CA LEU A 59 0.57 13.54 -11.23
C LEU A 59 -0.68 14.33 -11.66
N LEU A 60 -1.87 13.84 -11.33
CA LEU A 60 -3.13 14.50 -11.68
C LEU A 60 -3.22 15.88 -11.00
N GLU A 61 -2.85 15.98 -9.73
CA GLU A 61 -2.80 17.24 -8.99
C GLU A 61 -1.92 18.28 -9.71
N ASN A 62 -0.71 17.88 -10.13
CA ASN A 62 0.19 18.75 -10.89
C ASN A 62 -0.41 19.22 -12.23
N ILE A 63 -1.08 18.31 -12.95
CA ILE A 63 -1.75 18.64 -14.21
C ILE A 63 -2.88 19.63 -13.97
N HIS A 64 -3.70 19.42 -12.94
CA HIS A 64 -4.80 20.32 -12.60
C HIS A 64 -4.29 21.71 -12.22
N GLN A 65 -3.22 21.79 -11.43
CA GLN A 65 -2.60 23.07 -11.08
C GLN A 65 -2.09 23.81 -12.32
N TYR A 66 -1.43 23.11 -13.24
CA TYR A 66 -0.97 23.70 -14.50
C TYR A 66 -2.11 24.30 -15.34
N TYR A 67 -3.22 23.56 -15.50
CA TYR A 67 -4.39 24.07 -16.23
C TYR A 67 -5.03 25.26 -15.53
N TYR A 68 -5.10 25.23 -14.20
CA TYR A 68 -5.58 26.36 -13.42
C TYR A 68 -4.72 27.61 -13.65
N ASP A 69 -3.40 27.49 -13.51
CA ASP A 69 -2.46 28.59 -13.72
C ASP A 69 -2.52 29.16 -15.14
N LEU A 70 -2.69 28.29 -16.16
CA LEU A 70 -2.88 28.72 -17.54
C LEU A 70 -4.19 29.52 -17.70
N SER A 71 -5.29 29.03 -17.13
CA SER A 71 -6.59 29.71 -17.22
C SER A 71 -6.58 31.07 -16.53
N GLU A 72 -5.89 31.20 -15.40
CA GLU A 72 -5.71 32.47 -14.70
C GLU A 72 -4.88 33.44 -15.56
N ALA A 73 -3.83 32.95 -16.21
CA ALA A 73 -3.02 33.78 -17.12
C ALA A 73 -3.80 34.24 -18.35
N GLU A 74 -4.64 33.37 -18.93
CA GLU A 74 -5.52 33.73 -20.05
C GLU A 74 -6.58 34.77 -19.65
N ALA A 75 -7.19 34.61 -18.48
CA ALA A 75 -8.15 35.58 -17.93
C ALA A 75 -7.48 36.95 -17.71
N TRP A 76 -6.28 36.97 -17.11
CA TRP A 76 -5.53 38.21 -16.90
C TRP A 76 -5.18 38.93 -18.21
N LEU A 77 -4.88 38.20 -19.28
CA LEU A 77 -4.61 38.79 -20.61
C LEU A 77 -5.88 39.28 -21.31
N GLY A 78 -7.03 38.64 -21.08
CA GLY A 78 -8.32 39.01 -21.68
C GLY A 78 -9.02 40.20 -21.00
N GLU A 79 -8.61 40.57 -19.79
CA GLU A 79 -9.13 41.74 -19.05
C GLU A 79 -8.44 43.07 -19.41
N GLN A 80 -7.51 43.08 -20.37
CA GLN A 80 -6.85 44.28 -20.93
C GLN A 80 -7.59 44.87 -22.15
#